data_AF-A0AB34G795-F1
#
_entry.id   AF-A0AB34G795-F1
#
_cell.length_a   1.000
_cell.length_b   1.000
_cell.length_c   1.000
_cell.angle_alpha   90.00
_cell.angle_beta   90.00
_cell.angle_gamma   90.00
#
_symmetry.space_group_name_H-M   'P 1'
#
loop_
_entity.id
_entity.type
_entity.pdbx_description
1 polymer ?
#
loop_
_entity_poly.entity_id
_entity_poly.type
_entity_poly.pdbx_seq_one_letter_code
_entity_poly.pdbx_strand_id
1 'polypeptide(L)'
;MPPSSQRDALCDFPGQGECPRGLLRYREALNGIKKTVFSHAEEFFGYQLECDLTEPGLALWEVQQSATMQQRDLQSIGQCILTEHDIIRWIASFKQHLAIQSTIVRDEDQLFMLADLIRKSMIQQSGDELAPMLNRLGVSMDCASLLLGILSLGALCSGDYPKGHIFFEESRRLLDDYAGEPTFDLCLAVHLHHIYILMTGTSNRARAVACFNVQIAHDLGLDQKQDAPENISGLRLYLLIMMSDQYSAQTHGTKPVISASSLKDDLFDPLVQVEPEVLPLLQLMKANSLSLEALVEKDFARDNVVDLEAKIDRASISTQRFDPSNCSPTSFGKLYWPVARLHMFWYRLLLRSPFLSEEVGWLTSLSICLHAAEMILSSYFEMAYPALKAGPLQGIVSHTVEVQDGIRSGKFTVQQYARDLIRRYEDRDGDIHAWVYFDKQAILSRAKALDAIPAEARGPLHGVAIGIKDNLLTRGYLEDKDNLHETLRSLVERRQVPGKADILDAHNKVAALRQEWDNIAAEYDAVITPSVIGEAPEGLENTGSAAFNTLWTMLHAPTLNVPGFEGENGMPVGLTLVGGRYTDMEVLRAGQAIGEILSKAEHRG
;
A
#
# COMPACT_ATOMS: atom_id res chain seq x y z
N MET A 1 -15.67 39.87 -10.99
CA MET A 1 -16.21 39.38 -9.70
C MET A 1 -17.03 38.13 -9.96
N PRO A 2 -16.60 36.94 -9.54
CA PRO A 2 -17.47 35.78 -9.39
C PRO A 2 -17.91 35.59 -7.91
N PRO A 3 -19.00 34.84 -7.64
CA PRO A 3 -19.80 34.96 -6.42
C PRO A 3 -19.37 34.06 -5.26
N SER A 4 -19.63 34.57 -4.06
CA SER A 4 -19.12 34.22 -2.72
C SER A 4 -19.77 33.01 -2.01
N SER A 5 -20.19 31.95 -2.70
CA SER A 5 -21.09 30.94 -2.08
C SER A 5 -20.49 29.57 -1.73
N GLN A 6 -19.18 29.36 -1.82
CA GLN A 6 -18.55 28.04 -1.56
C GLN A 6 -17.67 27.94 -0.30
N ARG A 7 -17.60 28.97 0.56
CA ARG A 7 -16.65 28.99 1.69
C ARG A 7 -17.14 28.34 3.01
N ASP A 8 -18.42 28.05 3.19
CA ASP A 8 -18.98 27.87 4.54
C ASP A 8 -19.32 26.44 5.01
N ALA A 9 -18.92 25.36 4.33
CA ALA A 9 -19.45 24.01 4.62
C ALA A 9 -18.55 23.06 5.48
N LEU A 10 -17.66 23.55 6.35
CA LEU A 10 -16.58 22.72 6.94
C LEU A 10 -16.58 22.51 8.48
N CYS A 11 -17.64 22.81 9.23
CA CYS A 11 -17.61 22.69 10.71
C CYS A 11 -18.81 21.92 11.29
N ASP A 12 -18.58 20.72 11.88
CA ASP A 12 -19.08 20.25 13.22
C ASP A 12 -19.28 18.72 13.36
N PHE A 13 -18.71 18.06 14.42
CA PHE A 13 -19.15 16.76 15.03
C PHE A 13 -18.58 16.48 16.46
N PRO A 14 -19.26 15.72 17.38
CA PRO A 14 -18.81 15.42 18.77
C PRO A 14 -18.67 13.91 19.22
N GLY A 15 -17.69 13.60 20.10
CA GLY A 15 -17.75 12.91 21.45
C GLY A 15 -17.90 11.37 21.69
N GLN A 16 -17.05 10.77 22.56
CA GLN A 16 -16.89 9.33 22.98
C GLN A 16 -17.60 8.86 24.30
N GLY A 17 -17.83 7.52 24.48
CA GLY A 17 -17.56 6.71 25.72
C GLY A 17 -18.66 5.92 26.49
N GLU A 18 -18.57 4.57 26.65
CA GLU A 18 -18.88 3.70 27.85
C GLU A 18 -18.80 2.14 27.56
N CYS A 19 -18.41 1.30 28.55
CA CYS A 19 -18.19 -0.19 28.46
C CYS A 19 -19.38 -1.04 29.02
N PRO A 20 -19.83 -2.18 28.42
CA PRO A 20 -21.17 -2.72 28.71
C PRO A 20 -21.32 -4.09 29.43
N ARG A 21 -22.43 -4.13 30.18
CA ARG A 21 -23.26 -5.19 30.82
C ARG A 21 -23.48 -6.54 30.08
N GLY A 22 -22.65 -6.96 29.13
CA GLY A 22 -23.04 -7.97 28.14
C GLY A 22 -23.10 -9.44 28.61
N LEU A 23 -22.16 -9.91 29.43
CA LEU A 23 -22.02 -11.35 29.76
C LEU A 23 -23.28 -12.03 30.35
N LEU A 24 -24.17 -11.29 31.00
CA LEU A 24 -25.46 -11.84 31.49
C LEU A 24 -26.52 -12.00 30.38
N ARG A 25 -26.47 -11.19 29.33
CA ARG A 25 -27.45 -11.18 28.23
C ARG A 25 -27.20 -12.28 27.20
N TYR A 26 -25.94 -12.71 27.04
CA TYR A 26 -25.55 -13.76 26.09
C TYR A 26 -26.26 -15.09 26.37
N ARG A 27 -26.38 -15.44 27.67
CA ARG A 27 -27.00 -16.69 28.12
C ARG A 27 -28.52 -16.73 27.94
N GLU A 28 -29.20 -15.59 28.08
CA GLU A 28 -30.65 -15.48 27.88
C GLU A 28 -31.00 -15.49 26.38
N ALA A 29 -30.20 -14.81 25.56
CA ALA A 29 -30.36 -14.78 24.11
C ALA A 29 -30.18 -16.17 23.47
N LEU A 30 -29.12 -16.90 23.84
CA LEU A 30 -28.86 -18.26 23.34
C LEU A 30 -29.98 -19.25 23.71
N ASN A 31 -30.51 -19.18 24.93
CA ASN A 31 -31.63 -20.03 25.34
C ASN A 31 -32.95 -19.66 24.62
N GLY A 32 -33.18 -18.38 24.34
CA GLY A 32 -34.32 -17.92 23.54
C GLY A 32 -34.26 -18.39 22.09
N ILE A 33 -33.07 -18.33 21.48
CA ILE A 33 -32.84 -18.81 20.10
C ILE A 33 -33.02 -20.32 20.02
N LYS A 34 -32.41 -21.09 20.96
CA LYS A 34 -32.56 -22.54 21.04
C LYS A 34 -34.03 -22.96 21.10
N LYS A 35 -34.82 -22.30 21.97
CA LYS A 35 -36.25 -22.59 22.12
C LYS A 35 -37.05 -22.30 20.85
N THR A 36 -36.73 -21.21 20.16
CA THR A 36 -37.42 -20.79 18.93
C THR A 36 -37.12 -21.73 17.76
N VAL A 37 -35.84 -22.06 17.57
CA VAL A 37 -35.39 -22.97 16.50
C VAL A 37 -35.94 -24.39 16.73
N PHE A 38 -35.91 -24.87 17.97
CA PHE A 38 -36.37 -26.23 18.28
C PHE A 38 -37.89 -26.35 18.10
N SER A 39 -38.66 -25.33 18.53
CA SER A 39 -40.12 -25.31 18.35
C SER A 39 -40.50 -25.24 16.87
N HIS A 40 -39.79 -24.46 16.07
CA HIS A 40 -40.07 -24.32 14.64
C HIS A 40 -39.72 -25.59 13.84
N ALA A 41 -38.63 -26.27 14.22
CA ALA A 41 -38.23 -27.54 13.61
C ALA A 41 -39.22 -28.68 13.94
N GLU A 42 -39.77 -28.70 15.16
CA GLU A 42 -40.79 -29.67 15.56
C GLU A 42 -42.14 -29.39 14.88
N GLU A 43 -42.57 -28.13 14.82
CA GLU A 43 -43.89 -27.73 14.30
C GLU A 43 -44.01 -27.86 12.78
N PHE A 44 -42.98 -27.47 12.01
CA PHE A 44 -43.06 -27.45 10.54
C PHE A 44 -42.47 -28.69 9.87
N PHE A 45 -41.55 -29.38 10.54
CA PHE A 45 -40.78 -30.46 9.92
C PHE A 45 -40.78 -31.76 10.74
N GLY A 46 -41.34 -31.77 11.96
CA GLY A 46 -41.48 -32.98 12.78
C GLY A 46 -40.18 -33.50 13.40
N TYR A 47 -39.12 -32.69 13.46
CA TYR A 47 -37.83 -33.08 14.02
C TYR A 47 -37.66 -32.64 15.49
N GLN A 48 -37.05 -33.48 16.33
CA GLN A 48 -36.57 -33.11 17.67
C GLN A 48 -35.05 -32.97 17.70
N LEU A 49 -34.55 -31.90 18.33
CA LEU A 49 -33.12 -31.52 18.37
C LEU A 49 -32.58 -31.45 19.82
N GLU A 50 -31.29 -31.76 20.05
CA GLU A 50 -30.57 -31.62 21.34
C GLU A 50 -29.19 -30.93 21.19
N CYS A 51 -28.68 -30.27 22.25
CA CYS A 51 -27.41 -29.47 22.24
C CYS A 51 -26.84 -29.23 23.66
N ASP A 52 -25.50 -29.25 23.84
CA ASP A 52 -24.77 -29.01 25.12
C ASP A 52 -23.56 -28.05 24.95
N LEU A 53 -23.23 -27.21 25.95
CA LEU A 53 -22.26 -26.08 25.89
C LEU A 53 -21.31 -25.98 27.12
N THR A 54 -20.02 -25.66 26.91
CA THR A 54 -19.05 -25.32 27.98
C THR A 54 -18.00 -24.27 27.53
N GLU A 55 -17.63 -23.32 28.42
CA GLU A 55 -16.78 -22.13 28.15
C GLU A 55 -15.42 -22.12 28.90
N PRO A 56 -14.37 -21.48 28.34
CA PRO A 56 -13.19 -20.99 29.09
C PRO A 56 -12.88 -19.47 28.88
N GLY A 57 -12.40 -18.77 29.92
CA GLY A 57 -12.31 -17.27 29.99
C GLY A 57 -11.00 -16.56 29.57
N LEU A 58 -11.05 -15.23 29.39
CA LEU A 58 -10.00 -14.30 28.87
C LEU A 58 -10.00 -12.89 29.54
N ALA A 59 -8.83 -12.23 29.53
CA ALA A 59 -8.55 -10.84 29.96
C ALA A 59 -7.49 -10.21 29.03
N LEU A 60 -7.55 -8.90 28.69
CA LEU A 60 -6.48 -7.95 28.22
C LEU A 60 -6.91 -6.97 27.06
N TRP A 61 -7.47 -5.77 27.34
CA TRP A 61 -7.94 -4.82 26.29
C TRP A 61 -7.49 -3.32 26.39
N GLU A 62 -6.95 -2.75 27.47
CA GLU A 62 -7.07 -1.28 27.69
C GLU A 62 -6.12 -0.21 27.01
N VAL A 63 -5.37 -0.42 25.90
CA VAL A 63 -4.23 0.51 25.58
C VAL A 63 -4.40 1.58 24.47
N GLN A 64 -5.40 1.59 23.58
CA GLN A 64 -5.30 2.37 22.31
C GLN A 64 -5.86 3.83 22.21
N GLN A 65 -6.39 4.48 23.24
CA GLN A 65 -7.20 5.72 23.04
C GLN A 65 -6.49 7.11 22.99
N SER A 66 -5.17 7.25 22.99
CA SER A 66 -4.54 8.54 23.39
C SER A 66 -3.95 9.48 22.32
N ALA A 67 -4.46 9.56 21.07
CA ALA A 67 -3.88 10.50 20.08
C ALA A 67 -4.91 11.25 19.19
N THR A 68 -5.42 12.38 19.69
CA THR A 68 -6.11 13.43 18.89
C THR A 68 -5.57 14.80 19.31
N MET A 69 -4.80 15.49 18.43
CA MET A 69 -4.31 16.86 18.68
C MET A 69 -5.41 17.89 18.39
N GLN A 70 -5.64 18.80 19.35
CA GLN A 70 -6.53 19.96 19.22
C GLN A 70 -5.74 21.23 18.82
N GLN A 71 -6.45 22.21 18.26
CA GLN A 71 -6.04 23.56 17.83
C GLN A 71 -5.20 24.41 18.83
N ARG A 72 -4.90 23.91 20.05
CA ARG A 72 -4.15 24.61 21.10
C ARG A 72 -2.62 24.47 20.99
N ASP A 73 -2.09 23.66 20.08
CA ASP A 73 -0.64 23.39 20.02
C ASP A 73 0.18 24.38 19.17
N LEU A 74 -0.44 25.40 18.58
CA LEU A 74 0.28 26.47 17.84
C LEU A 74 1.31 27.23 18.72
N GLN A 75 1.16 27.21 20.06
CA GLN A 75 2.13 27.83 20.98
C GLN A 75 3.42 27.03 21.16
N SER A 76 3.44 25.74 20.83
CA SER A 76 4.66 24.90 20.87
C SER A 76 5.60 25.11 19.66
N ILE A 77 5.13 25.83 18.63
CA ILE A 77 5.84 26.09 17.36
C ILE A 77 7.10 26.94 17.55
N GLY A 78 7.16 27.77 18.60
CA GLY A 78 8.32 28.62 18.90
C GLY A 78 9.62 27.84 19.19
N GLN A 79 9.57 26.51 19.31
CA GLN A 79 10.73 25.65 19.52
C GLN A 79 11.23 24.94 18.25
N CYS A 80 10.54 25.08 17.11
CA CYS A 80 10.90 24.42 15.86
C CYS A 80 11.92 25.24 15.05
N ILE A 81 13.20 25.09 15.36
CA ILE A 81 14.29 25.71 14.58
C ILE A 81 14.43 24.94 13.27
N LEU A 82 13.96 25.52 12.16
CA LEU A 82 14.42 25.18 10.81
C LEU A 82 15.94 25.37 10.77
N THR A 83 16.70 24.29 10.61
CA THR A 83 18.14 24.43 10.46
C THR A 83 18.47 24.80 9.01
N GLU A 84 19.51 25.61 8.81
CA GLU A 84 20.05 25.94 7.48
C GLU A 84 20.35 24.67 6.68
N HIS A 85 20.78 23.62 7.37
CA HIS A 85 21.06 22.29 6.81
C HIS A 85 19.82 21.60 6.23
N ASP A 86 18.67 21.68 6.89
CA ASP A 86 17.41 21.07 6.40
C ASP A 86 16.92 21.77 5.13
N ILE A 87 17.00 23.11 5.11
CA ILE A 87 16.66 23.95 3.94
C ILE A 87 17.52 23.54 2.74
N ILE A 88 18.84 23.50 2.91
CA ILE A 88 19.79 23.12 1.86
C ILE A 88 19.47 21.72 1.33
N ARG A 89 19.29 20.76 2.23
CA ARG A 89 19.05 19.37 1.87
C ARG A 89 17.75 19.20 1.07
N TRP A 90 16.66 19.81 1.50
CA TRP A 90 15.36 19.65 0.83
C TRP A 90 15.33 20.37 -0.52
N ILE A 91 15.92 21.56 -0.61
CA ILE A 91 16.07 22.27 -1.90
C ILE A 91 16.94 21.45 -2.86
N ALA A 92 18.08 20.92 -2.41
CA ALA A 92 18.95 20.09 -3.24
C ALA A 92 18.25 18.82 -3.71
N SER A 93 17.48 18.16 -2.83
CA SER A 93 16.68 16.98 -3.15
C SER A 93 15.61 17.28 -4.19
N PHE A 94 14.91 18.42 -4.05
CA PHE A 94 13.92 18.90 -5.01
C PHE A 94 14.55 19.18 -6.39
N LYS A 95 15.70 19.88 -6.43
CA LYS A 95 16.46 20.13 -7.67
C LYS A 95 16.84 18.81 -8.37
N GLN A 96 17.26 17.80 -7.60
CA GLN A 96 17.65 16.49 -8.11
C GLN A 96 16.47 15.69 -8.68
N HIS A 97 15.29 15.74 -8.04
CA HIS A 97 14.13 14.92 -8.44
C HIS A 97 13.39 15.44 -9.67
N LEU A 98 13.43 16.75 -9.90
CA LEU A 98 12.70 17.35 -11.00
C LEU A 98 13.59 17.61 -12.22
N ALA A 99 14.90 17.81 -12.04
CA ALA A 99 15.79 18.27 -13.11
C ALA A 99 15.23 19.50 -13.87
N ILE A 100 14.31 20.25 -13.26
CA ILE A 100 13.59 21.37 -13.84
C ILE A 100 14.42 22.64 -13.60
N GLN A 101 14.74 23.37 -14.67
CA GLN A 101 15.30 24.72 -14.55
C GLN A 101 14.20 25.70 -14.10
N SER A 102 13.97 25.82 -12.79
CA SER A 102 13.19 26.94 -12.22
C SER A 102 14.07 28.21 -12.11
N THR A 103 13.43 29.38 -12.19
CA THR A 103 14.05 30.70 -11.97
C THR A 103 14.61 30.86 -10.55
N ILE A 104 13.96 30.26 -9.55
CA ILE A 104 14.35 30.30 -8.14
C ILE A 104 15.55 29.37 -7.87
N VAL A 105 15.70 28.32 -8.67
CA VAL A 105 16.80 27.35 -8.59
C VAL A 105 18.14 27.95 -9.06
N ARG A 106 18.12 29.14 -9.68
CA ARG A 106 19.31 29.79 -10.28
C ARG A 106 20.13 30.64 -9.30
N ASP A 107 19.54 31.16 -8.22
CA ASP A 107 20.23 32.04 -7.26
C ASP A 107 20.06 31.48 -5.83
N GLU A 108 21.09 30.77 -5.37
CA GLU A 108 21.09 30.16 -4.03
C GLU A 108 21.03 31.24 -2.94
N ASP A 109 21.62 32.42 -3.15
CA ASP A 109 21.64 33.50 -2.17
C ASP A 109 20.24 34.07 -1.91
N GLN A 110 19.40 34.18 -2.95
CA GLN A 110 18.00 34.61 -2.77
C GLN A 110 17.14 33.57 -2.05
N LEU A 111 17.35 32.28 -2.33
CA LEU A 111 16.70 31.17 -1.63
C LEU A 111 17.06 31.16 -0.14
N PHE A 112 18.33 31.36 0.19
CA PHE A 112 18.80 31.47 1.57
C PHE A 112 18.21 32.67 2.28
N MET A 113 18.23 33.85 1.66
CA MET A 113 17.60 35.05 2.24
C MET A 113 16.12 34.81 2.51
N LEU A 114 15.39 34.21 1.58
CA LEU A 114 13.96 33.94 1.71
C LEU A 114 13.65 32.89 2.78
N ALA A 115 14.43 31.81 2.83
CA ALA A 115 14.27 30.77 3.85
C ALA A 115 14.62 31.29 5.26
N ASP A 116 15.66 32.12 5.39
CA ASP A 116 16.00 32.79 6.65
C ASP A 116 14.93 33.82 7.05
N LEU A 117 14.29 34.48 6.08
CA LEU A 117 13.17 35.39 6.33
C LEU A 117 11.91 34.67 6.84
N ILE A 118 11.54 33.57 6.21
CA ILE A 118 10.44 32.69 6.66
C ILE A 118 10.76 32.17 8.06
N ARG A 119 12.00 31.76 8.31
CA ARG A 119 12.47 31.34 9.64
C ARG A 119 12.29 32.47 10.67
N LYS A 120 12.70 33.70 10.33
CA LYS A 120 12.58 34.88 11.21
C LYS A 120 11.13 35.28 11.47
N SER A 121 10.25 35.26 10.47
CA SER A 121 8.83 35.59 10.65
C SER A 121 8.11 34.55 11.53
N MET A 122 8.40 33.27 11.33
CA MET A 122 7.88 32.16 12.16
C MET A 122 8.31 32.27 13.63
N ILE A 123 9.55 32.71 13.88
CA ILE A 123 10.09 32.89 15.25
C ILE A 123 9.47 34.12 15.94
N GLN A 124 9.21 35.20 15.21
CA GLN A 124 8.84 36.47 15.84
C GLN A 124 7.39 36.52 16.35
N GLN A 125 6.51 35.58 15.98
CA GLN A 125 5.06 35.65 16.26
C GLN A 125 4.47 37.06 16.04
N SER A 126 5.11 37.85 15.17
CA SER A 126 4.67 39.20 14.89
C SER A 126 3.42 39.05 14.05
N GLY A 127 2.30 39.61 14.48
CA GLY A 127 1.04 39.65 13.70
C GLY A 127 1.13 40.43 12.39
N ASP A 128 2.31 40.55 11.79
CA ASP A 128 2.54 41.00 10.42
C ASP A 128 2.38 39.79 9.50
N GLU A 129 1.41 39.87 8.58
CA GLU A 129 1.23 38.87 7.52
C GLU A 129 2.50 38.77 6.65
N LEU A 130 2.87 37.55 6.24
CA LEU A 130 4.06 37.26 5.45
C LEU A 130 4.10 38.03 4.11
N ALA A 131 2.93 38.23 3.48
CA ALA A 131 2.75 38.93 2.21
C ALA A 131 3.29 40.39 2.22
N PRO A 132 2.92 41.26 3.18
CA PRO A 132 3.52 42.58 3.35
C PRO A 132 5.05 42.58 3.46
N MET A 133 5.65 41.59 4.13
CA MET A 133 7.10 41.47 4.24
C MET A 133 7.77 41.13 2.92
N LEU A 134 7.21 40.17 2.17
CA LEU A 134 7.69 39.78 0.84
C LEU A 134 7.67 40.95 -0.13
N ASN A 135 6.58 41.73 -0.13
CA ASN A 135 6.44 42.93 -0.95
C ASN A 135 7.52 43.99 -0.65
N ARG A 136 7.89 44.20 0.62
CA ARG A 136 8.97 45.13 1.01
C ARG A 136 10.34 44.70 0.48
N LEU A 137 10.53 43.41 0.25
CA LEU A 137 11.79 42.81 -0.18
C LEU A 137 11.84 42.53 -1.69
N GLY A 138 10.75 42.82 -2.41
CA GLY A 138 10.66 42.56 -3.84
C GLY A 138 10.62 41.07 -4.20
N VAL A 139 10.24 40.20 -3.24
CA VAL A 139 10.05 38.77 -3.49
C VAL A 139 8.61 38.53 -3.90
N SER A 140 8.39 37.85 -5.03
CA SER A 140 7.05 37.53 -5.51
C SER A 140 6.40 36.42 -4.66
N MET A 141 5.07 36.46 -4.52
CA MET A 141 4.35 35.54 -3.63
C MET A 141 4.34 34.09 -4.16
N ASP A 142 4.31 33.89 -5.47
CA ASP A 142 4.46 32.58 -6.13
C ASP A 142 5.83 31.94 -5.81
N CYS A 143 6.89 32.74 -5.80
CA CYS A 143 8.23 32.31 -5.43
C CYS A 143 8.31 31.86 -3.96
N ALA A 144 7.78 32.68 -3.05
CA ALA A 144 7.69 32.32 -1.64
C ALA A 144 6.81 31.10 -1.39
N SER A 145 5.70 30.99 -2.13
CA SER A 145 4.81 29.84 -2.07
C SER A 145 5.53 28.56 -2.52
N LEU A 146 6.28 28.59 -3.64
CA LEU A 146 7.07 27.46 -4.11
C LEU A 146 8.04 26.96 -3.03
N LEU A 147 8.79 27.87 -2.41
CA LEU A 147 9.73 27.52 -1.35
C LEU A 147 9.02 26.85 -0.17
N LEU A 148 7.90 27.42 0.30
CA LEU A 148 7.11 26.81 1.38
C LEU A 148 6.54 25.44 0.98
N GLY A 149 6.16 25.24 -0.29
CA GLY A 149 5.75 23.94 -0.81
C GLY A 149 6.87 22.90 -0.75
N ILE A 150 8.11 23.30 -1.09
CA ILE A 150 9.31 22.45 -0.98
C ILE A 150 9.57 22.09 0.48
N LEU A 151 9.54 23.08 1.38
CA LEU A 151 9.76 22.86 2.81
C LEU A 151 8.67 21.98 3.43
N SER A 152 7.43 22.13 2.98
CA SER A 152 6.29 21.32 3.41
C SER A 152 6.50 19.84 3.10
N LEU A 153 6.79 19.51 1.84
CA LEU A 153 7.05 18.13 1.42
C LEU A 153 8.33 17.59 2.07
N GLY A 154 9.38 18.40 2.20
CA GLY A 154 10.62 18.03 2.88
C GLY A 154 10.40 17.62 4.35
N ALA A 155 9.61 18.40 5.09
CA ALA A 155 9.23 18.11 6.46
C ALA A 155 8.37 16.84 6.56
N LEU A 156 7.39 16.70 5.66
CA LEU A 156 6.52 15.52 5.59
C LEU A 156 7.32 14.23 5.34
N CYS A 157 8.24 14.24 4.37
CA CYS A 157 9.14 13.13 4.08
C CYS A 157 10.12 12.82 5.22
N SER A 158 10.37 13.77 6.12
CA SER A 158 11.21 13.60 7.29
C SER A 158 10.43 13.13 8.53
N GLY A 159 9.12 12.90 8.41
CA GLY A 159 8.23 12.46 9.49
C GLY A 159 7.73 13.58 10.40
N ASP A 160 8.00 14.85 10.07
CA ASP A 160 7.55 16.01 10.85
C ASP A 160 6.24 16.57 10.28
N TYR A 161 5.16 15.82 10.50
CA TYR A 161 3.83 16.13 9.98
C TYR A 161 3.30 17.51 10.42
N PRO A 162 3.39 17.92 11.70
CA PRO A 162 2.90 19.23 12.13
C PRO A 162 3.63 20.38 11.41
N LYS A 163 4.96 20.27 11.27
CA LYS A 163 5.76 21.27 10.55
C LYS A 163 5.42 21.32 9.07
N GLY A 164 5.30 20.16 8.42
CA GLY A 164 4.90 20.08 7.02
C GLY A 164 3.54 20.74 6.77
N HIS A 165 2.60 20.58 7.70
CA HIS A 165 1.28 21.22 7.62
C HIS A 165 1.32 22.74 7.72
N ILE A 166 2.14 23.30 8.62
CA ILE A 166 2.28 24.76 8.75
C ILE A 166 2.81 25.38 7.46
N PHE A 167 3.88 24.83 6.88
CA PHE A 167 4.42 25.34 5.63
C PHE A 167 3.41 25.24 4.48
N PHE A 168 2.64 24.15 4.43
CA PHE A 168 1.60 23.97 3.42
C PHE A 168 0.52 25.06 3.53
N GLU A 169 -0.02 25.30 4.73
CA GLU A 169 -1.07 26.31 4.91
C GLU A 169 -0.59 27.73 4.61
N GLU A 170 0.64 28.08 4.99
CA GLU A 170 1.23 29.37 4.63
C GLU A 170 1.48 29.49 3.12
N SER A 171 1.98 28.42 2.49
CA SER A 171 2.15 28.37 1.04
C SER A 171 0.83 28.58 0.30
N ARG A 172 -0.27 27.98 0.81
CA ARG A 172 -1.63 28.12 0.29
C ARG A 172 -2.18 29.53 0.46
N ARG A 173 -2.01 30.14 1.65
CA ARG A 173 -2.43 31.52 1.92
C ARG A 173 -1.80 32.51 0.96
N LEU A 174 -0.50 32.37 0.67
CA LEU A 174 0.18 33.22 -0.31
C LEU A 174 -0.41 33.11 -1.72
N LEU A 175 -0.90 31.92 -2.12
CA LEU A 175 -1.55 31.74 -3.42
C LEU A 175 -3.00 32.24 -3.43
N ASP A 176 -3.71 32.17 -2.30
CA ASP A 176 -5.06 32.76 -2.18
C ASP A 176 -5.02 34.29 -2.42
N ASP A 177 -3.91 34.94 -2.05
CA ASP A 177 -3.69 36.38 -2.22
C ASP A 177 -2.93 36.74 -3.52
N TYR A 178 -2.50 35.75 -4.29
CA TYR A 178 -1.77 35.97 -5.55
C TYR A 178 -2.70 36.51 -6.64
N ALA A 179 -2.39 37.70 -7.14
CA ALA A 179 -3.14 38.36 -8.22
C ALA A 179 -2.28 38.63 -9.48
N GLY A 180 -1.13 37.96 -9.60
CA GLY A 180 -0.24 38.08 -10.75
C GLY A 180 -0.67 37.26 -11.96
N GLU A 181 0.03 37.45 -13.08
CA GLU A 181 -0.10 36.59 -14.27
C GLU A 181 0.46 35.19 -13.98
N PRO A 182 -0.01 34.13 -14.67
CA PRO A 182 0.54 32.79 -14.51
C PRO A 182 2.05 32.74 -14.71
N THR A 183 2.77 32.13 -13.76
CA THR A 183 4.23 31.93 -13.81
C THR A 183 4.58 30.45 -13.68
N PHE A 184 5.78 30.10 -14.13
CA PHE A 184 6.30 28.74 -13.98
C PHE A 184 6.44 28.31 -12.51
N ASP A 185 6.86 29.24 -11.63
CA ASP A 185 7.00 28.98 -10.20
C ASP A 185 5.63 28.80 -9.51
N LEU A 186 4.59 29.53 -9.95
CA LEU A 186 3.21 29.29 -9.53
C LEU A 186 2.74 27.87 -9.92
N CYS A 187 2.97 27.45 -11.16
CA CYS A 187 2.61 26.11 -11.63
C CYS A 187 3.30 25.00 -10.83
N LEU A 188 4.58 25.17 -10.52
CA LEU A 188 5.32 24.26 -9.64
C LEU A 188 4.76 24.26 -8.21
N ALA A 189 4.46 25.42 -7.63
CA ALA A 189 3.93 25.52 -6.27
C ALA A 189 2.61 24.76 -6.12
N VAL A 190 1.68 24.97 -7.06
CA VAL A 190 0.38 24.28 -7.10
C VAL A 190 0.57 22.77 -7.32
N HIS A 191 1.56 22.35 -8.12
CA HIS A 191 1.90 20.94 -8.26
C HIS A 191 2.35 20.31 -6.93
N LEU A 192 3.19 21.00 -6.15
CA LEU A 192 3.62 20.52 -4.84
C LEU A 192 2.47 20.47 -3.83
N HIS A 193 1.53 21.41 -3.90
CA HIS A 193 0.32 21.36 -3.07
C HIS A 193 -0.50 20.11 -3.37
N HIS A 194 -0.65 19.76 -4.65
CA HIS A 194 -1.35 18.54 -5.05
C HIS A 194 -0.69 17.30 -4.45
N ILE A 195 0.65 17.18 -4.56
CA ILE A 195 1.42 16.07 -3.97
C ILE A 195 1.22 16.03 -2.45
N TYR A 196 1.30 17.16 -1.76
CA TYR A 196 1.11 17.23 -0.30
C TYR A 196 -0.26 16.70 0.12
N ILE A 197 -1.32 17.12 -0.58
CA ILE A 197 -2.69 16.66 -0.31
C ILE A 197 -2.77 15.14 -0.52
N LEU A 198 -2.18 14.60 -1.59
CA LEU A 198 -2.18 13.16 -1.84
C LEU A 198 -1.48 12.37 -0.71
N MET A 199 -0.40 12.92 -0.13
CA MET A 199 0.36 12.26 0.94
C MET A 199 -0.32 12.33 2.32
N THR A 200 -1.22 13.29 2.54
CA THR A 200 -1.86 13.52 3.85
C THR A 200 -3.32 13.06 3.92
N GLY A 201 -3.90 12.65 2.79
CA GLY A 201 -5.22 12.04 2.71
C GLY A 201 -5.98 12.50 1.47
N THR A 202 -6.53 11.57 0.70
CA THR A 202 -7.28 11.89 -0.51
C THR A 202 -8.61 12.55 -0.16
N SER A 203 -8.87 13.70 -0.76
CA SER A 203 -10.14 14.43 -0.65
C SER A 203 -10.49 15.05 -2.00
N ASN A 204 -11.73 15.51 -2.17
CA ASN A 204 -12.16 16.28 -3.35
C ASN A 204 -11.26 17.50 -3.65
N ARG A 205 -10.50 17.98 -2.65
CA ARG A 205 -9.51 19.06 -2.81
C ARG A 205 -8.38 18.67 -3.76
N ALA A 206 -7.93 17.42 -3.77
CA ALA A 206 -6.85 16.97 -4.64
C ALA A 206 -7.20 17.17 -6.13
N ARG A 207 -8.43 16.82 -6.52
CA ARG A 207 -8.91 17.05 -7.89
C ARG A 207 -8.94 18.53 -8.25
N ALA A 208 -9.51 19.37 -7.39
CA ALA A 208 -9.61 20.81 -7.65
C ALA A 208 -8.24 21.45 -7.89
N VAL A 209 -7.24 21.10 -7.07
CA VAL A 209 -5.86 21.58 -7.20
C VAL A 209 -5.20 21.05 -8.48
N ALA A 210 -5.39 19.77 -8.82
CA ALA A 210 -4.87 19.20 -10.07
C ALA A 210 -5.45 19.91 -11.31
N CYS A 211 -6.77 20.09 -11.36
CA CYS A 211 -7.43 20.79 -12.47
C CYS A 211 -6.97 22.24 -12.59
N PHE A 212 -6.82 22.95 -11.47
CA PHE A 212 -6.27 24.31 -11.46
C PHE A 212 -4.84 24.37 -11.98
N ASN A 213 -4.01 23.38 -11.63
CA ASN A 213 -2.64 23.29 -12.12
C ASN A 213 -2.57 23.06 -13.64
N VAL A 214 -3.46 22.21 -14.19
CA VAL A 214 -3.58 22.02 -15.64
C VAL A 214 -3.91 23.34 -16.33
N GLN A 215 -4.85 24.12 -15.79
CA GLN A 215 -5.20 25.43 -16.34
C GLN A 215 -3.99 26.38 -16.36
N ILE A 216 -3.24 26.49 -15.26
CA ILE A 216 -2.03 27.32 -15.20
C ILE A 216 -1.01 26.86 -16.25
N ALA A 217 -0.81 25.56 -16.42
CA ALA A 217 0.11 25.01 -17.42
C ALA A 217 -0.30 25.36 -18.86
N HIS A 218 -1.60 25.36 -19.16
CA HIS A 218 -2.13 25.77 -20.46
C HIS A 218 -2.02 27.27 -20.69
N ASP A 219 -2.26 28.09 -19.66
CA ASP A 219 -2.09 29.54 -19.75
C ASP A 219 -0.62 29.93 -20.00
N LEU A 220 0.33 29.12 -19.51
CA LEU A 220 1.76 29.21 -19.82
C LEU A 220 2.14 28.64 -21.21
N GLY A 221 1.19 28.03 -21.92
CA GLY A 221 1.40 27.41 -23.22
C GLY A 221 2.27 26.16 -23.20
N LEU A 222 2.30 25.40 -22.08
CA LEU A 222 3.07 24.16 -21.95
C LEU A 222 2.47 22.99 -22.75
N ASP A 223 1.21 23.10 -23.17
CA ASP A 223 0.50 22.18 -24.05
C ASP A 223 0.78 22.44 -25.55
N GLN A 224 1.55 23.47 -25.86
CA GLN A 224 1.91 23.86 -27.22
C GLN A 224 3.36 23.54 -27.52
N LYS A 225 3.64 23.09 -28.74
CA LYS A 225 5.01 22.92 -29.22
C LYS A 225 5.68 24.29 -29.29
N GLN A 226 6.76 24.45 -28.53
CA GLN A 226 7.58 25.65 -28.55
C GLN A 226 8.90 25.29 -29.24
N ASP A 227 9.26 26.02 -30.31
CA ASP A 227 10.44 25.73 -31.15
C ASP A 227 11.78 26.08 -30.47
N ALA A 228 11.75 26.48 -29.19
CA ALA A 228 12.92 26.90 -28.43
C ALA A 228 13.52 25.69 -27.66
N PRO A 229 14.81 25.32 -27.90
CA PRO A 229 15.50 24.24 -27.17
C PRO A 229 15.51 24.41 -25.65
N GLU A 230 15.22 25.63 -25.16
CA GLU A 230 15.16 25.97 -23.75
C GLU A 230 13.90 25.49 -22.98
N ASN A 231 12.87 24.92 -23.63
CA ASN A 231 11.63 24.53 -22.92
C ASN A 231 11.56 23.05 -22.44
N ILE A 232 12.69 22.36 -22.32
CA ILE A 232 12.72 20.96 -21.83
C ILE A 232 12.13 20.84 -20.41
N SER A 233 12.39 21.84 -19.56
CA SER A 233 11.89 21.86 -18.18
C SER A 233 10.37 22.02 -18.11
N GLY A 234 9.78 22.81 -19.00
CA GLY A 234 8.33 22.94 -19.12
C GLY A 234 7.65 21.67 -19.58
N LEU A 235 8.25 20.96 -20.55
CA LEU A 235 7.75 19.66 -21.01
C LEU A 235 7.83 18.58 -19.92
N ARG A 236 8.90 18.57 -19.11
CA ARG A 236 8.99 17.68 -17.93
C ARG A 236 7.89 17.98 -16.91
N LEU A 237 7.68 19.26 -16.58
CA LEU A 237 6.61 19.66 -15.66
C LEU A 237 5.23 19.25 -16.19
N TYR A 238 4.95 19.53 -17.47
CA TYR A 238 3.69 19.17 -18.09
C TYR A 238 3.43 17.67 -18.06
N LEU A 239 4.48 16.85 -18.23
CA LEU A 239 4.41 15.40 -18.11
C LEU A 239 4.04 14.95 -16.68
N LEU A 240 4.56 15.59 -15.63
CA LEU A 240 4.19 15.32 -14.24
C LEU A 240 2.76 15.74 -13.91
N ILE A 241 2.33 16.89 -14.44
CA ILE A 241 0.96 17.36 -14.31
C ILE A 241 0.01 16.37 -14.98
N MET A 242 0.36 15.85 -16.16
CA MET A 242 -0.41 14.81 -16.84
C MET A 242 -0.51 13.52 -16.02
N MET A 243 0.55 13.08 -15.33
CA MET A 243 0.46 11.93 -14.40
C MET A 243 -0.51 12.20 -13.25
N SER A 244 -0.44 13.41 -12.69
CA SER A 244 -1.24 13.84 -11.53
C SER A 244 -2.72 13.98 -11.86
N ASP A 245 -3.02 14.51 -13.05
CA ASP A 245 -4.36 14.60 -13.59
C ASP A 245 -4.96 13.20 -13.84
N GLN A 246 -4.20 12.29 -14.48
CA GLN A 246 -4.64 10.90 -14.67
C GLN A 246 -4.95 10.20 -13.34
N TYR A 247 -4.06 10.31 -12.33
CA TYR A 247 -4.30 9.75 -11.00
C TYR A 247 -5.56 10.33 -10.34
N SER A 248 -5.71 11.65 -10.38
CA SER A 248 -6.86 12.34 -9.79
C SER A 248 -8.16 11.98 -10.49
N ALA A 249 -8.12 11.84 -11.82
CA ALA A 249 -9.25 11.44 -12.64
C ALA A 249 -9.68 9.98 -12.36
N GLN A 250 -8.72 9.07 -12.26
CA GLN A 250 -8.95 7.67 -11.89
C GLN A 250 -9.61 7.54 -10.51
N THR A 251 -9.03 8.17 -9.48
CA THR A 251 -9.53 8.09 -8.09
C THR A 251 -10.95 8.62 -7.92
N HIS A 252 -11.37 9.56 -8.77
CA HIS A 252 -12.71 10.17 -8.72
C HIS A 252 -13.66 9.61 -9.79
N GLY A 253 -13.23 8.66 -10.63
CA GLY A 253 -14.07 8.09 -11.70
C GLY A 253 -14.51 9.10 -12.75
N THR A 254 -13.59 9.98 -13.18
CA THR A 254 -13.88 11.09 -14.12
C THR A 254 -12.88 11.12 -15.26
N LYS A 255 -13.18 11.86 -16.33
CA LYS A 255 -12.22 12.07 -17.41
C LYS A 255 -11.03 12.93 -16.94
N PRO A 256 -9.80 12.63 -17.41
CA PRO A 256 -8.67 13.53 -17.24
C PRO A 256 -8.96 14.85 -17.97
N VAL A 257 -8.44 15.95 -17.44
CA VAL A 257 -8.49 17.26 -18.13
C VAL A 257 -7.54 17.23 -19.33
N ILE A 258 -6.36 16.64 -19.18
CA ILE A 258 -5.40 16.42 -20.27
C ILE A 258 -5.78 15.10 -20.97
N SER A 259 -6.61 15.21 -21.99
CA SER A 259 -7.05 14.06 -22.79
C SER A 259 -5.96 13.60 -23.77
N ALA A 260 -5.77 12.29 -23.89
CA ALA A 260 -4.80 11.74 -24.84
C ALA A 260 -5.20 12.01 -26.29
N SER A 261 -6.49 12.09 -26.59
CA SER A 261 -6.99 12.42 -27.93
C SER A 261 -6.76 13.89 -28.32
N SER A 262 -6.49 14.77 -27.34
CA SER A 262 -6.22 16.20 -27.57
C SER A 262 -4.74 16.56 -27.63
N LEU A 263 -3.85 15.64 -27.23
CA LEU A 263 -2.40 15.87 -27.25
C LEU A 263 -1.87 15.81 -28.69
N LYS A 264 -1.14 16.85 -29.09
CA LYS A 264 -0.40 16.84 -30.36
C LYS A 264 0.69 15.75 -30.31
N ASP A 265 0.82 14.98 -31.38
CA ASP A 265 1.76 13.85 -31.41
C ASP A 265 3.22 14.26 -31.27
N ASP A 266 3.56 15.46 -31.77
CA ASP A 266 4.90 16.02 -31.79
C ASP A 266 5.21 16.97 -30.62
N LEU A 267 4.30 17.10 -29.64
CA LEU A 267 4.46 18.01 -28.50
C LEU A 267 5.74 17.71 -27.70
N PHE A 268 6.01 16.44 -27.46
CA PHE A 268 7.14 15.98 -26.65
C PHE A 268 8.39 15.63 -27.47
N ASP A 269 8.38 15.85 -28.79
CA ASP A 269 9.55 15.57 -29.65
C ASP A 269 10.83 16.26 -29.16
N PRO A 270 10.82 17.54 -28.73
CA PRO A 270 12.03 18.17 -28.19
C PRO A 270 12.55 17.46 -26.93
N LEU A 271 11.67 17.01 -26.05
CA LEU A 271 12.04 16.26 -24.84
C LEU A 271 12.63 14.88 -25.21
N VAL A 272 12.04 14.18 -26.17
CA VAL A 272 12.53 12.87 -26.65
C VAL A 272 13.88 13.00 -27.37
N GLN A 273 14.14 14.11 -28.06
CA GLN A 273 15.43 14.37 -28.70
C GLN A 273 16.56 14.54 -27.67
N VAL A 274 16.27 15.16 -26.53
CA VAL A 274 17.24 15.38 -25.44
C VAL A 274 17.35 14.18 -24.51
N GLU A 275 16.23 13.49 -24.24
CA GLU A 275 16.11 12.31 -23.39
C GLU A 275 15.33 11.20 -24.12
N PRO A 276 15.96 10.44 -25.02
CA PRO A 276 15.32 9.35 -25.74
C PRO A 276 14.66 8.30 -24.83
N GLU A 277 15.15 8.16 -23.60
CA GLU A 277 14.59 7.30 -22.56
C GLU A 277 13.18 7.67 -22.07
N VAL A 278 12.69 8.87 -22.40
CA VAL A 278 11.34 9.32 -22.02
C VAL A 278 10.27 8.81 -22.99
N LEU A 279 10.65 8.42 -24.22
CA LEU A 279 9.71 7.91 -25.22
C LEU A 279 8.86 6.72 -24.73
N PRO A 280 9.43 5.68 -24.09
CA PRO A 280 8.64 4.56 -23.59
C PRO A 280 7.67 4.97 -22.47
N LEU A 281 8.07 5.92 -21.61
CA LEU A 281 7.21 6.50 -20.58
C LEU A 281 6.02 7.25 -21.20
N LEU A 282 6.27 8.07 -22.23
CA LEU A 282 5.22 8.80 -22.95
C LEU A 282 4.21 7.87 -23.62
N GLN A 283 4.69 6.81 -24.28
CA GLN A 283 3.83 5.82 -24.91
C GLN A 283 2.92 5.14 -23.88
N LEU A 284 3.48 4.79 -22.72
CA LEU A 284 2.73 4.19 -21.63
C LEU A 284 1.67 5.15 -21.07
N MET A 285 2.04 6.42 -20.84
CA MET A 285 1.11 7.43 -20.35
C MET A 285 -0.03 7.74 -21.33
N LYS A 286 0.23 7.74 -22.64
CA LYS A 286 -0.82 7.86 -23.66
C LYS A 286 -1.77 6.66 -23.61
N ALA A 287 -1.25 5.44 -23.51
CA ALA A 287 -2.08 4.22 -23.39
C ALA A 287 -2.93 4.21 -22.10
N ASN A 288 -2.34 4.65 -20.99
CA ASN A 288 -3.02 4.82 -19.70
C ASN A 288 -4.19 5.81 -19.80
N SER A 289 -4.00 6.96 -20.43
CA SER A 289 -5.06 7.97 -20.62
C SER A 289 -6.22 7.42 -21.47
N LEU A 290 -5.93 6.75 -22.59
CA LEU A 290 -6.96 6.15 -23.44
C LEU A 290 -7.76 5.09 -22.67
N SER A 291 -7.08 4.31 -21.83
CA SER A 291 -7.72 3.31 -20.97
C SER A 291 -8.64 3.96 -19.95
N LEU A 292 -8.20 5.05 -19.31
CA LEU A 292 -9.00 5.80 -18.35
C LEU A 292 -10.23 6.45 -19.01
N GLU A 293 -10.07 7.04 -20.20
CA GLU A 293 -11.18 7.62 -20.97
C GLU A 293 -12.25 6.56 -21.28
N ALA A 294 -11.85 5.38 -21.74
CA ALA A 294 -12.76 4.26 -21.99
C ALA A 294 -13.46 3.75 -20.73
N LEU A 295 -12.75 3.66 -19.59
CA LEU A 295 -13.33 3.28 -18.30
C LEU A 295 -14.43 4.24 -17.86
N VAL A 296 -14.22 5.54 -18.03
CA VAL A 296 -15.19 6.58 -17.65
C VAL A 296 -16.40 6.59 -18.58
N GLU A 297 -16.19 6.36 -19.87
CA GLU A 297 -17.26 6.21 -20.87
C GLU A 297 -18.03 4.90 -20.74
N LYS A 298 -17.55 3.98 -19.88
CA LYS A 298 -18.06 2.62 -19.70
C LYS A 298 -18.06 1.83 -21.01
N ASP A 299 -17.08 2.08 -21.88
CA ASP A 299 -16.92 1.37 -23.14
C ASP A 299 -16.19 0.03 -22.93
N PHE A 300 -16.95 -0.95 -22.41
CA PHE A 300 -16.48 -2.31 -22.15
C PHE A 300 -16.77 -3.28 -23.31
N ALA A 301 -16.91 -2.79 -24.55
CA ALA A 301 -16.96 -3.69 -25.69
C ALA A 301 -15.67 -4.53 -25.72
N ARG A 302 -15.79 -5.87 -25.80
CA ARG A 302 -14.62 -6.77 -25.72
C ARG A 302 -13.53 -6.40 -26.74
N ASP A 303 -13.92 -6.05 -27.96
CA ASP A 303 -12.98 -5.65 -29.02
C ASP A 303 -12.22 -4.37 -28.65
N ASN A 304 -12.89 -3.41 -27.99
CA ASN A 304 -12.27 -2.18 -27.51
C ASN A 304 -11.27 -2.47 -26.37
N VAL A 305 -11.65 -3.30 -25.41
CA VAL A 305 -10.75 -3.69 -24.30
C VAL A 305 -9.52 -4.43 -24.82
N VAL A 306 -9.69 -5.32 -25.80
CA VAL A 306 -8.57 -6.02 -26.46
C VAL A 306 -7.66 -5.04 -27.21
N ASP A 307 -8.20 -4.06 -27.93
CA ASP A 307 -7.38 -3.04 -28.60
C ASP A 307 -6.61 -2.16 -27.60
N LEU A 308 -7.24 -1.75 -26.50
CA LEU A 308 -6.59 -1.01 -25.41
C LEU A 308 -5.46 -1.82 -24.78
N GLU A 309 -5.69 -3.10 -24.49
CA GLU A 309 -4.63 -3.98 -23.99
C GLU A 309 -3.49 -4.14 -24.98
N ALA A 310 -3.78 -4.28 -26.28
CA ALA A 310 -2.74 -4.34 -27.31
C ALA A 310 -1.92 -3.03 -27.37
N LYS A 311 -2.54 -1.87 -27.14
CA LYS A 311 -1.83 -0.59 -26.99
C LYS A 311 -0.93 -0.60 -25.76
N ILE A 312 -1.43 -1.09 -24.62
CA ILE A 312 -0.63 -1.24 -23.40
C ILE A 312 0.54 -2.21 -23.61
N ASP A 313 0.32 -3.36 -24.25
CA ASP A 313 1.37 -4.34 -24.55
C ASP A 313 2.45 -3.75 -25.45
N ARG A 314 2.06 -3.02 -26.52
CA ARG A 314 3.03 -2.34 -27.40
C ARG A 314 3.87 -1.34 -26.62
N ALA A 315 3.25 -0.54 -25.75
CA ALA A 315 3.96 0.39 -24.87
C ALA A 315 4.85 -0.37 -23.88
N SER A 316 4.42 -1.51 -23.34
CA SER A 316 5.22 -2.31 -22.40
C SER A 316 6.35 -3.10 -23.07
N ILE A 317 6.25 -3.43 -24.36
CA ILE A 317 7.31 -4.12 -25.12
C ILE A 317 8.41 -3.13 -25.54
N SER A 318 8.02 -1.92 -25.93
CA SER A 318 9.00 -0.87 -26.24
C SER A 318 9.87 -0.54 -25.02
N THR A 319 9.35 -0.79 -23.82
CA THR A 319 10.05 -0.56 -22.54
C THR A 319 10.92 -1.74 -22.09
N GLN A 320 10.63 -2.98 -22.49
CA GLN A 320 11.54 -4.12 -22.23
C GLN A 320 12.87 -4.03 -23.01
N ARG A 321 12.89 -3.24 -24.09
CA ARG A 321 14.12 -2.93 -24.86
C ARG A 321 14.94 -1.80 -24.24
N PHE A 322 14.42 -1.15 -23.21
CA PHE A 322 15.10 -0.11 -22.46
C PHE A 322 15.91 -0.75 -21.34
N ASP A 323 17.24 -0.56 -21.36
CA ASP A 323 18.15 -1.03 -20.33
C ASP A 323 18.36 0.07 -19.27
N PRO A 324 17.78 -0.06 -18.05
CA PRO A 324 17.89 0.96 -17.01
C PRO A 324 19.32 1.15 -16.50
N SER A 325 20.25 0.23 -16.81
CA SER A 325 21.65 0.33 -16.41
C SER A 325 22.44 1.37 -17.20
N ASN A 326 21.96 1.76 -18.40
CA ASN A 326 22.57 2.78 -19.24
C ASN A 326 22.11 4.21 -18.95
N CYS A 327 21.13 4.38 -18.06
CA CYS A 327 20.60 5.70 -17.69
C CYS A 327 21.14 6.19 -16.36
N SER A 328 21.38 7.51 -16.28
CA SER A 328 21.69 8.19 -15.02
C SER A 328 20.67 7.80 -13.95
N PRO A 329 21.08 7.52 -12.70
CA PRO A 329 20.16 7.25 -11.59
C PRO A 329 19.10 8.33 -11.38
N THR A 330 19.35 9.55 -11.86
CA THR A 330 18.49 10.72 -11.74
C THR A 330 17.79 11.10 -13.05
N SER A 331 17.81 10.26 -14.09
CA SER A 331 17.11 10.59 -15.33
C SER A 331 15.59 10.59 -15.11
N PHE A 332 14.90 11.52 -15.75
CA PHE A 332 13.46 11.73 -15.54
C PHE A 332 12.68 10.46 -15.88
N GLY A 333 12.97 9.87 -17.04
CA GLY A 333 12.32 8.63 -17.49
C GLY A 333 12.44 7.49 -16.48
N LYS A 334 13.60 7.34 -15.81
CA LYS A 334 13.85 6.29 -14.83
C LYS A 334 13.15 6.53 -13.49
N LEU A 335 13.10 7.78 -13.03
CA LEU A 335 12.47 8.15 -11.75
C LEU A 335 10.96 7.92 -11.76
N TYR A 336 10.28 8.27 -12.85
CA TYR A 336 8.81 8.22 -12.92
C TYR A 336 8.27 6.96 -13.59
N TRP A 337 9.15 6.10 -14.11
CA TRP A 337 8.78 4.81 -14.70
C TRP A 337 7.94 3.91 -13.78
N PRO A 338 8.32 3.69 -12.50
CA PRO A 338 7.53 2.83 -11.60
C PRO A 338 6.11 3.34 -11.40
N VAL A 339 5.91 4.67 -11.35
CA VAL A 339 4.60 5.30 -11.17
C VAL A 339 3.70 5.06 -12.38
N ALA A 340 4.20 5.29 -13.60
CA ALA A 340 3.42 5.03 -14.81
C ALA A 340 3.08 3.54 -14.99
N ARG A 341 4.01 2.65 -14.61
CA ARG A 341 3.81 1.19 -14.60
C ARG A 341 2.75 0.74 -13.60
N LEU A 342 2.71 1.33 -12.40
CA LEU A 342 1.64 1.09 -11.43
C LEU A 342 0.26 1.41 -12.02
N HIS A 343 0.10 2.60 -12.61
CA HIS A 343 -1.16 3.01 -13.23
C HIS A 343 -1.58 2.06 -14.36
N MET A 344 -0.64 1.62 -15.18
CA MET A 344 -0.89 0.66 -16.25
C MET A 344 -1.52 -0.64 -15.75
N PHE A 345 -0.95 -1.25 -14.70
CA PHE A 345 -1.50 -2.48 -14.14
C PHE A 345 -2.85 -2.25 -13.46
N TRP A 346 -3.04 -1.10 -12.81
CA TRP A 346 -4.36 -0.71 -12.30
C TRP A 346 -5.40 -0.64 -13.42
N TYR A 347 -5.09 -0.03 -14.56
CA TYR A 347 -6.03 0.05 -15.68
C TYR A 347 -6.32 -1.31 -16.30
N ARG A 348 -5.33 -2.20 -16.43
CA ARG A 348 -5.57 -3.59 -16.86
C ARG A 348 -6.55 -4.31 -15.94
N LEU A 349 -6.35 -4.17 -14.63
CA LEU A 349 -7.24 -4.75 -13.64
C LEU A 349 -8.66 -4.21 -13.78
N LEU A 350 -8.82 -2.89 -13.89
CA LEU A 350 -10.12 -2.22 -14.02
C LEU A 350 -10.83 -2.51 -15.35
N LEU A 351 -10.09 -2.62 -16.46
CA LEU A 351 -10.65 -2.98 -17.76
C LEU A 351 -11.15 -4.43 -17.78
N ARG A 352 -10.48 -5.34 -17.05
CA ARG A 352 -10.82 -6.77 -17.03
C ARG A 352 -11.82 -7.18 -15.96
N SER A 353 -11.97 -6.40 -14.89
CA SER A 353 -12.87 -6.73 -13.79
C SER A 353 -14.34 -6.96 -14.19
N PRO A 354 -14.95 -6.23 -15.15
CA PRO A 354 -16.35 -6.45 -15.53
C PRO A 354 -16.60 -7.81 -16.19
N PHE A 355 -15.57 -8.39 -16.82
CA PHE A 355 -15.67 -9.69 -17.50
C PHE A 355 -15.52 -10.88 -16.55
N LEU A 356 -15.23 -10.67 -15.27
CA LEU A 356 -15.11 -11.74 -14.27
C LEU A 356 -16.45 -12.41 -13.98
N SER A 357 -17.56 -11.69 -14.18
CA SER A 357 -18.93 -12.19 -13.99
C SER A 357 -19.57 -12.77 -15.27
N GLU A 358 -18.86 -12.81 -16.40
CA GLU A 358 -19.41 -13.33 -17.66
C GLU A 358 -19.26 -14.86 -17.78
N GLU A 359 -20.20 -15.53 -18.45
CA GLU A 359 -20.17 -16.99 -18.62
C GLU A 359 -19.00 -17.49 -19.47
N VAL A 360 -18.51 -16.68 -20.41
CA VAL A 360 -17.45 -17.05 -21.37
C VAL A 360 -16.26 -16.13 -21.18
N GLY A 361 -15.03 -16.65 -21.08
CA GLY A 361 -13.81 -15.83 -21.07
C GLY A 361 -13.42 -15.20 -19.72
N TRP A 362 -14.21 -15.43 -18.65
CA TRP A 362 -13.88 -14.99 -17.29
C TRP A 362 -12.52 -15.53 -16.80
N LEU A 363 -12.13 -16.74 -17.22
CA LEU A 363 -10.86 -17.35 -16.82
C LEU A 363 -9.64 -16.55 -17.32
N THR A 364 -9.71 -16.05 -18.55
CA THR A 364 -8.67 -15.17 -19.11
C THR A 364 -8.61 -13.85 -18.35
N SER A 365 -9.78 -13.26 -18.06
CA SER A 365 -9.88 -12.03 -17.26
C SER A 365 -9.34 -12.23 -15.84
N LEU A 366 -9.62 -13.36 -15.20
CA LEU A 366 -9.10 -13.70 -13.88
C LEU A 366 -7.57 -13.78 -13.87
N SER A 367 -6.99 -14.46 -14.86
CA SER A 367 -5.53 -14.55 -15.01
C SER A 367 -4.88 -13.18 -15.16
N ILE A 368 -5.45 -12.31 -16.00
CA ILE A 368 -4.94 -10.94 -16.22
C ILE A 368 -5.07 -10.10 -14.96
N CYS A 369 -6.22 -10.17 -14.25
CA CYS A 369 -6.43 -9.44 -13.00
C CYS A 369 -5.44 -9.88 -11.91
N LEU A 370 -5.22 -11.20 -11.74
CA LEU A 370 -4.27 -11.73 -10.76
C LEU A 370 -2.84 -11.28 -11.06
N HIS A 371 -2.41 -11.38 -12.32
CA HIS A 371 -1.07 -10.94 -12.72
C HIS A 371 -0.90 -9.42 -12.56
N ALA A 372 -1.91 -8.63 -12.92
CA ALA A 372 -1.87 -7.18 -12.71
C ALA A 372 -1.75 -6.83 -11.22
N ALA A 373 -2.50 -7.50 -10.33
CA ALA A 373 -2.41 -7.30 -8.89
C ALA A 373 -1.02 -7.66 -8.34
N GLU A 374 -0.44 -8.79 -8.78
CA GLU A 374 0.92 -9.20 -8.43
C GLU A 374 1.95 -8.14 -8.83
N MET A 375 1.84 -7.60 -10.05
CA MET A 375 2.76 -6.58 -10.54
C MET A 375 2.60 -5.22 -9.85
N ILE A 376 1.39 -4.85 -9.43
CA ILE A 376 1.16 -3.68 -8.58
C ILE A 376 1.92 -3.84 -7.27
N LEU A 377 1.76 -4.97 -6.58
CA LEU A 377 2.47 -5.26 -5.34
C LEU A 377 4.00 -5.23 -5.53
N SER A 378 4.51 -5.90 -6.57
CA SER A 378 5.94 -5.89 -6.91
C SER A 378 6.46 -4.46 -7.14
N SER A 379 5.71 -3.62 -7.85
CA SER A 379 6.11 -2.23 -8.10
C SER A 379 6.13 -1.38 -6.83
N TYR A 380 5.17 -1.59 -5.91
CA TYR A 380 5.21 -0.96 -4.58
C TYR A 380 6.44 -1.41 -3.78
N PHE A 381 6.77 -2.70 -3.81
CA PHE A 381 8.00 -3.20 -3.18
C PHE A 381 9.24 -2.53 -3.78
N GLU A 382 9.36 -2.43 -5.11
CA GLU A 382 10.48 -1.75 -5.78
C GLU A 382 10.61 -0.27 -5.34
N MET A 383 9.48 0.44 -5.22
CA MET A 383 9.43 1.88 -4.89
C MET A 383 9.61 2.19 -3.40
N ALA A 384 9.11 1.35 -2.50
CA ALA A 384 9.23 1.55 -1.05
C ALA A 384 10.61 1.17 -0.51
N TYR A 385 11.34 0.31 -1.23
CA TYR A 385 12.64 -0.24 -0.79
C TYR A 385 13.95 0.41 -1.34
N PRO A 386 14.01 1.64 -1.91
CA PRO A 386 15.29 2.30 -2.20
C PRO A 386 16.18 2.48 -0.96
N ALA A 387 15.58 2.69 0.23
CA ALA A 387 16.31 2.79 1.51
C ALA A 387 17.03 1.49 1.90
N LEU A 388 16.58 0.34 1.40
CA LEU A 388 17.29 -0.94 1.55
C LEU A 388 18.32 -1.20 0.43
N LYS A 389 18.36 -0.37 -0.62
CA LYS A 389 19.45 -0.34 -1.60
C LYS A 389 20.61 0.59 -1.22
N ALA A 390 20.35 1.63 -0.42
CA ALA A 390 21.33 2.67 -0.06
C ALA A 390 22.07 2.45 1.28
N GLY A 391 21.71 1.42 2.05
CA GLY A 391 22.52 0.92 3.17
C GLY A 391 23.67 0.03 2.69
N PRO A 392 24.47 -0.55 3.59
CA PRO A 392 25.58 -1.49 3.30
C PRO A 392 25.08 -2.86 2.75
N LEU A 393 24.11 -2.82 1.84
CA LEU A 393 23.34 -3.89 1.24
C LEU A 393 23.64 -4.05 -0.26
N GLN A 394 24.71 -3.41 -0.76
CA GLN A 394 25.40 -3.86 -1.98
C GLN A 394 25.91 -5.29 -1.75
N GLY A 395 25.06 -6.27 -2.02
CA GLY A 395 25.36 -7.68 -1.83
C GLY A 395 24.15 -8.59 -1.75
N ILE A 396 22.93 -8.05 -1.55
CA ILE A 396 21.75 -8.92 -1.47
C ILE A 396 21.16 -9.15 -2.85
N VAL A 397 21.71 -10.19 -3.44
CA VAL A 397 21.17 -10.92 -4.55
C VAL A 397 19.85 -11.57 -4.08
N SER A 398 18.69 -11.01 -4.46
CA SER A 398 17.37 -11.40 -3.90
C SER A 398 16.70 -12.55 -4.66
N HIS A 399 17.20 -12.93 -5.83
CA HIS A 399 16.71 -14.10 -6.54
C HIS A 399 17.62 -15.30 -6.28
N THR A 400 17.04 -16.43 -5.87
CA THR A 400 17.75 -17.71 -5.70
C THR A 400 18.64 -18.06 -6.90
N VAL A 401 18.19 -17.69 -8.11
CA VAL A 401 18.92 -17.88 -9.36
C VAL A 401 20.21 -17.06 -9.39
N GLU A 402 20.14 -15.77 -9.08
CA GLU A 402 21.31 -14.91 -9.10
C GLU A 402 22.32 -15.27 -7.99
N VAL A 403 21.85 -15.73 -6.81
CA VAL A 403 22.73 -16.22 -5.74
C VAL A 403 23.51 -17.42 -6.22
N GLN A 404 22.80 -18.35 -6.86
CA GLN A 404 23.40 -19.54 -7.43
C GLN A 404 24.39 -19.20 -8.54
N ASP A 405 24.04 -18.29 -9.46
CA ASP A 405 24.92 -17.85 -10.53
C ASP A 405 26.17 -17.15 -9.98
N GLY A 406 26.02 -16.34 -8.94
CA GLY A 406 27.15 -15.70 -8.25
C GLY A 406 28.11 -16.69 -7.60
N ILE A 407 27.59 -17.71 -6.92
CA ILE A 407 28.40 -18.78 -6.31
C ILE A 407 29.06 -19.67 -7.37
N ARG A 408 28.33 -19.98 -8.46
CA ARG A 408 28.82 -20.82 -9.57
C ARG A 408 29.89 -20.12 -10.40
N SER A 409 29.70 -18.84 -10.70
CA SER A 409 30.67 -18.03 -11.43
C SER A 409 31.88 -17.63 -10.58
N GLY A 410 31.84 -17.87 -9.27
CA GLY A 410 32.89 -17.48 -8.34
C GLY A 410 32.91 -15.98 -8.03
N LYS A 411 31.84 -15.25 -8.35
CA LYS A 411 31.68 -13.82 -8.04
C LYS A 411 31.76 -13.56 -6.54
N PHE A 412 31.27 -14.48 -5.72
CA PHE A 412 31.42 -14.51 -4.28
C PHE A 412 31.35 -15.94 -3.75
N THR A 413 31.89 -16.17 -2.56
CA THR A 413 31.81 -17.47 -1.88
C THR A 413 30.54 -17.60 -1.04
N VAL A 414 30.17 -18.83 -0.65
CA VAL A 414 29.05 -19.08 0.27
C VAL A 414 29.29 -18.39 1.61
N GLN A 415 30.53 -18.36 2.09
CA GLN A 415 30.88 -17.65 3.32
C GLN A 415 30.70 -16.13 3.21
N GLN A 416 31.02 -15.52 2.07
CA GLN A 416 30.79 -14.09 1.86
C GLN A 416 29.28 -13.78 1.85
N TYR A 417 28.51 -14.55 1.09
CA TYR A 417 27.05 -14.46 1.08
C TYR A 417 26.43 -14.64 2.48
N ALA A 418 26.91 -15.61 3.26
CA ALA A 418 26.44 -15.82 4.63
C ALA A 418 26.74 -14.64 5.57
N ARG A 419 27.90 -13.98 5.43
CA ARG A 419 28.24 -12.78 6.21
C ARG A 419 27.30 -11.61 5.90
N ASP A 420 26.90 -11.46 4.64
CA ASP A 420 25.99 -10.41 4.22
C ASP A 420 24.58 -10.63 4.79
N LEU A 421 24.12 -11.89 4.82
CA LEU A 421 22.85 -12.24 5.49
C LEU A 421 22.91 -12.01 7.00
N ILE A 422 24.02 -12.36 7.65
CA ILE A 422 24.22 -12.11 9.08
C ILE A 422 24.21 -10.60 9.38
N ARG A 423 24.87 -9.77 8.56
CA ARG A 423 24.80 -8.32 8.72
C ARG A 423 23.36 -7.82 8.62
N ARG A 424 22.58 -8.32 7.65
CA ARG A 424 21.17 -7.94 7.53
C ARG A 424 20.36 -8.33 8.76
N TYR A 425 20.60 -9.53 9.29
CA TYR A 425 20.00 -9.95 10.55
C TYR A 425 20.34 -8.96 11.67
N GLU A 426 21.63 -8.64 11.86
CA GLU A 426 22.11 -7.71 12.89
C GLU A 426 21.50 -6.30 12.72
N ASP A 427 21.31 -5.83 11.48
CA ASP A 427 20.77 -4.51 11.17
C ASP A 427 19.25 -4.40 11.34
N ARG A 428 18.50 -5.51 11.31
CA ARG A 428 17.03 -5.48 11.17
C ARG A 428 16.27 -6.24 12.25
N ASP A 429 16.82 -7.32 12.76
CA ASP A 429 16.06 -8.21 13.64
C ASP A 429 15.76 -7.59 15.00
N GLY A 430 16.54 -6.58 15.40
CA GLY A 430 16.22 -5.74 16.56
C GLY A 430 14.91 -4.96 16.43
N ASP A 431 14.46 -4.65 15.21
CA ASP A 431 13.21 -3.92 14.97
C ASP A 431 12.01 -4.85 14.71
N ILE A 432 12.24 -5.93 13.95
CA ILE A 432 11.16 -6.79 13.45
C ILE A 432 11.00 -8.09 14.23
N HIS A 433 12.00 -8.46 15.04
CA HIS A 433 12.03 -9.69 15.84
C HIS A 433 11.58 -10.93 15.03
N ALA A 434 12.09 -11.07 13.82
CA ALA A 434 11.67 -12.10 12.87
C ALA A 434 12.22 -13.48 13.23
N TRP A 435 13.33 -13.55 13.99
CA TRP A 435 13.92 -14.80 14.43
C TRP A 435 13.95 -14.90 15.95
N VAL A 436 13.55 -16.04 16.48
CA VAL A 436 13.64 -16.29 17.92
C VAL A 436 15.02 -16.87 18.31
N TYR A 437 15.74 -17.45 17.36
CA TYR A 437 17.09 -17.98 17.55
C TYR A 437 17.93 -17.75 16.30
N PHE A 438 19.19 -17.34 16.49
CA PHE A 438 20.12 -17.09 15.39
C PHE A 438 21.56 -17.46 15.77
N ASP A 439 22.09 -18.52 15.16
CA ASP A 439 23.47 -18.97 15.39
C ASP A 439 24.43 -18.51 14.29
N LYS A 440 25.02 -17.33 14.51
CA LYS A 440 26.04 -16.75 13.63
C LYS A 440 27.23 -17.67 13.39
N GLN A 441 27.69 -18.40 14.41
CA GLN A 441 28.89 -19.23 14.30
C GLN A 441 28.62 -20.50 13.49
N ALA A 442 27.49 -21.15 13.72
CA ALA A 442 27.07 -22.32 12.93
C ALA A 442 26.87 -21.96 11.46
N ILE A 443 26.23 -20.82 11.15
CA ILE A 443 26.05 -20.33 9.79
C ILE A 443 27.41 -20.15 9.08
N LEU A 444 28.36 -19.44 9.70
CA LEU A 444 29.68 -19.19 9.11
C LEU A 444 30.52 -20.47 8.96
N SER A 445 30.44 -21.38 9.94
CA SER A 445 31.12 -22.68 9.90
C SER A 445 30.59 -23.54 8.75
N ARG A 446 29.26 -23.60 8.61
CA ARG A 446 28.60 -24.36 7.54
C ARG A 446 28.89 -23.77 6.17
N ALA A 447 28.85 -22.44 6.03
CA ALA A 447 29.18 -21.76 4.80
C ALA A 447 30.64 -22.03 4.36
N LYS A 448 31.58 -22.00 5.30
CA LYS A 448 32.98 -22.38 5.04
C LYS A 448 33.13 -23.83 4.57
N ALA A 449 32.38 -24.75 5.18
CA ALA A 449 32.38 -26.15 4.76
C ALA A 449 31.80 -26.34 3.35
N LEU A 450 30.79 -25.56 2.97
CA LEU A 450 30.21 -25.58 1.62
C LEU A 450 31.18 -25.02 0.57
N ASP A 451 31.98 -24.00 0.91
CA ASP A 451 33.00 -23.46 0.02
C ASP A 451 34.11 -24.48 -0.31
N ALA A 452 34.40 -25.40 0.61
CA ALA A 452 35.39 -26.46 0.43
C ALA A 452 34.94 -27.60 -0.52
N ILE A 453 33.66 -27.63 -0.91
CA ILE A 453 33.13 -28.66 -1.83
C ILE A 453 33.54 -28.31 -3.27
N PRO A 454 34.17 -29.23 -4.03
CA PRO A 454 34.55 -29.02 -5.43
C PRO A 454 33.34 -28.67 -6.32
N ALA A 455 33.54 -27.84 -7.35
CA ALA A 455 32.46 -27.29 -8.17
C ALA A 455 31.60 -28.38 -8.83
N GLU A 456 32.24 -29.43 -9.32
CA GLU A 456 31.63 -30.62 -9.93
C GLU A 456 30.74 -31.43 -8.97
N ALA A 457 30.90 -31.26 -7.65
CA ALA A 457 30.10 -31.93 -6.62
C ALA A 457 28.97 -31.03 -6.07
N ARG A 458 28.81 -29.80 -6.60
CA ARG A 458 27.80 -28.84 -6.13
C ARG A 458 26.46 -29.06 -6.81
N GLY A 459 25.41 -29.23 -6.01
CA GLY A 459 24.03 -29.31 -6.49
C GLY A 459 23.45 -27.96 -6.94
N PRO A 460 22.27 -27.95 -7.57
CA PRO A 460 21.66 -26.73 -8.13
C PRO A 460 21.27 -25.68 -7.09
N LEU A 461 21.21 -26.01 -5.80
CA LEU A 461 20.93 -25.08 -4.69
C LEU A 461 22.13 -24.92 -3.76
N HIS A 462 23.33 -25.30 -4.19
CA HIS A 462 24.53 -25.25 -3.36
C HIS A 462 24.80 -23.83 -2.83
N GLY A 463 24.84 -23.69 -1.51
CA GLY A 463 25.17 -22.43 -0.84
C GLY A 463 24.03 -21.40 -0.78
N VAL A 464 22.87 -21.68 -1.36
CA VAL A 464 21.68 -20.83 -1.21
C VAL A 464 21.13 -20.96 0.20
N ALA A 465 20.90 -19.82 0.87
CA ALA A 465 20.32 -19.80 2.20
C ALA A 465 18.79 -19.98 2.11
N ILE A 466 18.25 -20.76 3.03
CA ILE A 466 16.80 -20.93 3.17
C ILE A 466 16.42 -20.55 4.59
N GLY A 467 15.37 -19.74 4.73
CA GLY A 467 14.73 -19.52 6.01
C GLY A 467 13.79 -20.67 6.32
N ILE A 468 13.98 -21.31 7.47
CA ILE A 468 13.09 -22.37 7.93
C ILE A 468 12.11 -21.72 8.92
N LYS A 469 10.84 -21.65 8.53
CA LYS A 469 9.76 -21.26 9.45
C LYS A 469 9.44 -22.45 10.33
N ASP A 470 10.03 -22.48 11.52
CA ASP A 470 9.82 -23.56 12.48
C ASP A 470 8.47 -23.41 13.17
N ASN A 471 7.53 -24.28 12.81
CA ASN A 471 6.27 -24.43 13.54
C ASN A 471 6.28 -25.63 14.51
N LEU A 472 7.32 -26.49 14.54
CA LEU A 472 7.45 -27.63 15.47
C LEU A 472 8.91 -28.13 15.65
N LEU A 473 9.23 -28.55 16.88
CA LEU A 473 10.31 -29.44 17.37
C LEU A 473 11.64 -29.46 16.60
N THR A 474 12.45 -28.42 16.81
CA THR A 474 13.87 -28.40 16.42
C THR A 474 14.78 -28.86 17.55
N ARG A 475 15.95 -29.42 17.20
CA ARG A 475 17.02 -29.73 18.17
C ARG A 475 17.44 -28.49 18.98
N GLY A 476 17.34 -27.29 18.38
CA GLY A 476 17.63 -26.00 19.03
C GLY A 476 16.68 -25.61 20.16
N TYR A 477 15.48 -26.22 20.25
CA TYR A 477 14.63 -26.06 21.44
C TYR A 477 15.37 -26.43 22.74
N LEU A 478 16.23 -27.46 22.69
CA LEU A 478 17.01 -27.90 23.84
C LEU A 478 18.15 -26.92 24.21
N GLU A 479 18.52 -26.03 23.28
CA GLU A 479 19.68 -25.14 23.42
C GLU A 479 19.31 -23.80 24.07
N ASP A 480 18.11 -23.25 23.80
CA ASP A 480 17.72 -21.94 24.33
C ASP A 480 16.19 -21.73 24.44
N LYS A 481 15.51 -22.62 25.16
CA LYS A 481 14.05 -22.53 25.32
C LYS A 481 13.56 -21.29 26.07
N ASP A 482 14.43 -20.62 26.84
CA ASP A 482 14.00 -19.54 27.73
C ASP A 482 13.71 -18.23 27.00
N ASN A 483 14.22 -18.09 25.77
CA ASN A 483 13.95 -16.95 24.88
C ASN A 483 12.71 -17.15 23.98
N LEU A 484 12.05 -18.32 24.02
CA LEU A 484 10.83 -18.59 23.26
C LEU A 484 9.59 -18.09 24.01
N HIS A 485 8.61 -17.54 23.27
CA HIS A 485 7.31 -17.16 23.83
C HIS A 485 6.64 -18.37 24.52
N GLU A 486 6.00 -18.14 25.66
CA GLU A 486 5.48 -19.20 26.55
C GLU A 486 4.56 -20.19 25.83
N THR A 487 3.75 -19.71 24.88
CA THR A 487 2.87 -20.53 24.04
C THR A 487 3.65 -21.58 23.23
N LEU A 488 4.80 -21.21 22.66
CA LEU A 488 5.64 -22.11 21.86
C LEU A 488 6.35 -23.14 22.74
N ARG A 489 6.88 -22.70 23.89
CA ARG A 489 7.48 -23.59 24.89
C ARG A 489 6.48 -24.64 25.39
N SER A 490 5.28 -24.18 25.72
CA SER A 490 4.16 -25.03 26.14
C SER A 490 3.78 -26.05 25.06
N LEU A 491 3.75 -25.67 23.78
CA LEU A 491 3.44 -26.60 22.69
C LEU A 491 4.48 -27.72 22.55
N VAL A 492 5.76 -27.40 22.78
CA VAL A 492 6.87 -28.36 22.68
C VAL A 492 6.95 -29.25 23.93
N GLU A 493 6.87 -28.68 25.13
CA GLU A 493 7.01 -29.42 26.40
C GLU A 493 5.79 -30.28 26.75
N ARG A 494 4.60 -29.92 26.26
CA ARG A 494 3.36 -30.68 26.52
C ARG A 494 3.21 -31.94 25.66
N ARG A 495 4.07 -32.18 24.66
CA ARG A 495 3.92 -33.31 23.72
C ARG A 495 5.08 -34.30 23.78
N GLN A 496 4.75 -35.59 23.79
CA GLN A 496 5.65 -36.60 23.23
C GLN A 496 5.80 -36.31 21.73
N VAL A 497 7.03 -36.15 21.27
CA VAL A 497 7.33 -35.98 19.84
C VAL A 497 6.86 -37.24 19.11
N PRO A 498 5.86 -37.17 18.22
CA PRO A 498 5.43 -38.34 17.47
C PRO A 498 6.59 -38.81 16.60
N GLY A 499 6.81 -40.12 16.54
CA GLY A 499 7.80 -40.70 15.64
C GLY A 499 7.42 -40.42 14.18
N LYS A 500 8.39 -40.57 13.26
CA LYS A 500 8.13 -40.43 11.82
C LYS A 500 6.97 -41.31 11.34
N ALA A 501 6.83 -42.51 11.90
CA ALA A 501 5.72 -43.41 11.61
C ALA A 501 4.37 -42.83 12.04
N ASP A 502 4.30 -42.22 13.24
CA ASP A 502 3.09 -41.59 13.77
C ASP A 502 2.68 -40.36 12.94
N ILE A 503 3.66 -39.58 12.45
CA ILE A 503 3.40 -38.44 11.57
C ILE A 503 2.83 -38.90 10.22
N LEU A 504 3.43 -39.94 9.62
CA LEU A 504 2.93 -40.50 8.36
C LEU A 504 1.54 -41.10 8.52
N ASP A 505 1.30 -41.83 9.62
CA ASP A 505 -0.02 -42.35 9.98
C ASP A 505 -1.04 -41.21 10.17
N ALA A 506 -0.68 -40.13 10.86
CA ALA A 506 -1.53 -38.95 11.02
C ALA A 506 -1.85 -38.29 9.66
N HIS A 507 -0.88 -38.14 8.75
CA HIS A 507 -1.14 -37.62 7.40
C HIS A 507 -2.08 -38.53 6.60
N ASN A 508 -1.91 -39.85 6.69
CA ASN A 508 -2.80 -40.81 6.04
C ASN A 508 -4.22 -40.72 6.60
N LYS A 509 -4.37 -40.58 7.93
CA LYS A 509 -5.67 -40.37 8.59
C LYS A 509 -6.31 -39.06 8.16
N VAL A 510 -5.55 -37.97 8.08
CA VAL A 510 -6.05 -36.69 7.57
C VAL A 510 -6.48 -36.81 6.12
N ALA A 511 -5.71 -37.52 5.27
CA ALA A 511 -6.10 -37.76 3.89
C ALA A 511 -7.42 -38.55 3.78
N ALA A 512 -7.63 -39.56 4.64
CA ALA A 512 -8.90 -40.29 4.73
C ALA A 512 -10.05 -39.40 5.21
N LEU A 513 -9.81 -38.56 6.23
CA LEU A 513 -10.81 -37.63 6.75
C LEU A 513 -11.28 -36.61 5.71
N ARG A 514 -10.45 -36.27 4.72
CA ARG A 514 -10.87 -35.40 3.61
C ARG A 514 -11.90 -36.07 2.72
N GLN A 515 -11.72 -37.36 2.44
CA GLN A 515 -12.70 -38.16 1.70
C GLN A 515 -14.02 -38.25 2.49
N GLU A 516 -13.94 -38.50 3.79
CA GLU A 516 -15.12 -38.54 4.66
C GLU A 516 -15.80 -37.19 4.77
N TRP A 517 -15.04 -36.10 4.85
CA TRP A 517 -15.59 -34.75 4.83
C TRP A 517 -16.32 -34.46 3.52
N ASP A 518 -15.77 -34.84 2.37
CA ASP A 518 -16.46 -34.67 1.09
C ASP A 518 -17.77 -35.47 1.05
N ASN A 519 -17.80 -36.68 1.63
CA ASN A 519 -19.03 -37.47 1.74
C ASN A 519 -20.08 -36.78 2.61
N ILE A 520 -19.67 -36.28 3.78
CA ILE A 520 -20.54 -35.54 4.70
C ILE A 520 -21.04 -34.25 4.03
N ALA A 521 -20.13 -33.47 3.44
CA ALA A 521 -20.45 -32.19 2.82
C ALA A 521 -21.30 -32.35 1.56
N ALA A 522 -21.24 -33.48 0.85
CA ALA A 522 -22.08 -33.74 -0.32
C ALA A 522 -23.59 -33.79 0.02
N GLU A 523 -23.95 -33.96 1.29
CA GLU A 523 -25.34 -33.95 1.75
C GLU A 523 -25.89 -32.53 2.03
N TYR A 524 -25.02 -31.51 2.02
CA TYR A 524 -25.38 -30.14 2.43
C TYR A 524 -24.82 -29.10 1.46
N ASP A 525 -25.57 -28.01 1.21
CA ASP A 525 -25.08 -26.91 0.38
C ASP A 525 -23.93 -26.12 1.07
N ALA A 526 -23.94 -26.08 2.40
CA ALA A 526 -22.86 -25.58 3.25
C ALA A 526 -23.06 -26.04 4.70
N VAL A 527 -21.97 -26.19 5.46
CA VAL A 527 -21.98 -26.42 6.91
C VAL A 527 -21.63 -25.12 7.63
N ILE A 528 -22.40 -24.77 8.66
CA ILE A 528 -22.22 -23.52 9.42
C ILE A 528 -21.56 -23.81 10.76
N THR A 529 -20.53 -23.06 11.11
CA THR A 529 -19.82 -23.14 12.39
C THR A 529 -19.49 -21.74 12.90
N PRO A 530 -19.32 -21.52 14.22
CA PRO A 530 -18.70 -20.29 14.72
C PRO A 530 -17.32 -20.08 14.08
N SER A 531 -16.99 -18.84 13.72
CA SER A 531 -15.68 -18.51 13.15
C SER A 531 -14.57 -18.44 14.19
N VAL A 532 -14.93 -18.05 15.40
CA VAL A 532 -14.05 -17.77 16.52
C VAL A 532 -14.81 -18.01 17.83
N ILE A 533 -14.06 -18.10 18.93
CA ILE A 533 -14.60 -18.34 20.28
C ILE A 533 -15.39 -17.14 20.85
N GLY A 534 -15.36 -15.99 20.19
CA GLY A 534 -15.96 -14.72 20.62
C GLY A 534 -15.79 -13.64 19.57
N GLU A 535 -15.97 -12.38 19.92
CA GLU A 535 -15.73 -11.26 18.99
C GLU A 535 -14.25 -11.08 18.65
N ALA A 536 -13.98 -10.35 17.57
CA ALA A 536 -12.61 -10.02 17.17
C ALA A 536 -11.89 -9.26 18.30
N PRO A 537 -10.63 -9.61 18.64
CA PRO A 537 -9.84 -8.85 19.60
C PRO A 537 -9.62 -7.42 19.12
N GLU A 538 -9.56 -6.47 20.05
CA GLU A 538 -9.21 -5.09 19.71
C GLU A 538 -7.69 -4.92 19.50
N GLY A 539 -7.34 -4.04 18.57
CA GLY A 539 -5.96 -3.80 18.15
C GLY A 539 -5.43 -4.82 17.13
N LEU A 540 -4.13 -4.76 16.84
CA LEU A 540 -3.46 -5.57 15.79
C LEU A 540 -2.46 -6.59 16.36
N GLU A 541 -2.31 -6.67 17.67
CA GLU A 541 -1.28 -7.50 18.31
C GLU A 541 -1.60 -9.01 18.29
N ASN A 542 -2.89 -9.36 18.20
CA ASN A 542 -3.34 -10.75 18.20
C ASN A 542 -4.62 -10.91 17.36
N THR A 543 -4.68 -11.95 16.55
CA THR A 543 -5.83 -12.30 15.70
C THR A 543 -6.85 -13.22 16.39
N GLY A 544 -6.62 -13.56 17.65
CA GLY A 544 -7.53 -14.40 18.44
C GLY A 544 -7.29 -15.91 18.24
N SER A 545 -8.21 -16.72 18.77
CA SER A 545 -8.07 -18.18 18.73
C SER A 545 -8.47 -18.78 17.39
N ALA A 546 -7.55 -19.49 16.74
CA ALA A 546 -7.82 -20.25 15.51
C ALA A 546 -8.51 -21.61 15.75
N ALA A 547 -9.04 -21.85 16.95
CA ALA A 547 -9.61 -23.15 17.36
C ALA A 547 -10.68 -23.66 16.38
N PHE A 548 -11.57 -22.78 15.91
CA PHE A 548 -12.63 -23.11 14.96
C PHE A 548 -12.19 -23.15 13.50
N ASN A 549 -10.96 -22.73 13.17
CA ASN A 549 -10.44 -22.68 11.79
C ASN A 549 -9.46 -23.81 11.46
N THR A 550 -8.82 -24.36 12.49
CA THR A 550 -7.77 -25.38 12.36
C THR A 550 -8.27 -26.65 11.64
N LEU A 551 -9.49 -27.09 11.96
CA LEU A 551 -10.10 -28.28 11.36
C LEU A 551 -10.25 -28.13 9.84
N TRP A 552 -10.79 -27.00 9.37
CA TRP A 552 -11.07 -26.79 7.95
C TRP A 552 -9.80 -26.63 7.13
N THR A 553 -8.78 -25.98 7.71
CA THR A 553 -7.44 -25.91 7.13
C THR A 553 -6.84 -27.31 6.95
N MET A 554 -6.99 -28.19 7.94
CA MET A 554 -6.51 -29.57 7.87
C MET A 554 -7.25 -30.39 6.78
N LEU A 555 -8.56 -30.17 6.65
CA LEU A 555 -9.42 -30.85 5.69
C LEU A 555 -9.35 -30.26 4.26
N HIS A 556 -8.62 -29.15 4.06
CA HIS A 556 -8.60 -28.42 2.78
C HIS A 556 -9.99 -27.97 2.31
N ALA A 557 -10.90 -27.74 3.26
CA ALA A 557 -12.27 -27.34 2.96
C ALA A 557 -12.31 -25.83 2.62
N PRO A 558 -13.06 -25.42 1.60
CA PRO A 558 -13.33 -24.00 1.36
C PRO A 558 -14.12 -23.44 2.53
N THR A 559 -13.74 -22.26 2.99
CA THR A 559 -14.40 -21.57 4.11
C THR A 559 -14.69 -20.12 3.76
N LEU A 560 -15.83 -19.62 4.22
CA LEU A 560 -16.23 -18.22 4.07
C LEU A 560 -16.76 -17.71 5.41
N ASN A 561 -16.09 -16.71 5.98
CA ASN A 561 -16.61 -15.99 7.13
C ASN A 561 -17.67 -14.98 6.68
N VAL A 562 -18.86 -15.05 7.26
CA VAL A 562 -19.95 -14.10 7.07
C VAL A 562 -20.17 -13.38 8.39
N PRO A 563 -19.72 -12.12 8.53
CA PRO A 563 -20.04 -11.30 9.69
C PRO A 563 -21.53 -10.98 9.67
N GLY A 564 -22.16 -11.02 10.84
CA GLY A 564 -23.58 -10.67 10.95
C GLY A 564 -24.07 -10.51 12.38
N PHE A 565 -23.14 -10.54 13.34
CA PHE A 565 -23.39 -10.33 14.75
C PHE A 565 -22.33 -9.38 15.26
N GLU A 566 -22.66 -8.70 16.34
CA GLU A 566 -21.78 -7.80 17.04
C GLU A 566 -21.61 -8.35 18.46
N GLY A 567 -20.37 -8.42 18.92
CA GLY A 567 -20.06 -8.80 20.29
C GLY A 567 -20.29 -7.63 21.24
N GLU A 568 -19.99 -7.87 22.52
CA GLU A 568 -20.29 -6.91 23.58
C GLU A 568 -19.46 -5.63 23.47
N ASN A 569 -18.29 -5.69 22.85
CA ASN A 569 -17.41 -4.53 22.65
C ASN A 569 -17.61 -3.87 21.28
N GLY A 570 -18.69 -4.21 20.59
CA GLY A 570 -19.00 -3.66 19.28
C GLY A 570 -18.19 -4.29 18.14
N MET A 571 -17.43 -5.34 18.44
CA MET A 571 -16.57 -5.99 17.46
C MET A 571 -17.33 -7.09 16.71
N PRO A 572 -17.05 -7.30 15.41
CA PRO A 572 -17.81 -8.24 14.61
C PRO A 572 -17.60 -9.68 15.08
N VAL A 573 -18.71 -10.42 15.15
CA VAL A 573 -18.78 -11.87 15.32
C VAL A 573 -19.34 -12.46 14.03
N GLY A 574 -18.60 -13.43 13.49
CA GLY A 574 -18.94 -14.08 12.23
C GLY A 574 -19.30 -15.56 12.37
N LEU A 575 -20.02 -16.05 11.38
CA LEU A 575 -20.21 -17.47 11.14
C LEU A 575 -19.35 -17.90 9.96
N THR A 576 -18.65 -19.02 10.10
CA THR A 576 -17.91 -19.64 9.01
C THR A 576 -18.81 -20.65 8.32
N LEU A 577 -18.99 -20.46 7.02
CA LEU A 577 -19.55 -21.45 6.11
C LEU A 577 -18.43 -22.33 5.60
N VAL A 578 -18.66 -23.63 5.54
CA VAL A 578 -17.69 -24.65 5.13
C VAL A 578 -18.33 -25.54 4.07
N GLY A 579 -17.63 -25.72 2.95
CA GLY A 579 -18.07 -26.61 1.87
C GLY A 579 -17.26 -27.90 1.78
N GLY A 580 -17.66 -28.78 0.85
CA GLY A 580 -16.82 -29.88 0.40
C GLY A 580 -15.59 -29.36 -0.35
N ARG A 581 -14.55 -30.18 -0.49
CA ARG A 581 -13.38 -29.72 -1.26
C ARG A 581 -13.81 -29.40 -2.69
N TYR A 582 -13.26 -28.30 -3.23
CA TYR A 582 -13.51 -27.82 -4.59
C TYR A 582 -14.94 -27.30 -4.86
N THR A 583 -15.74 -27.03 -3.82
CA THR A 583 -17.09 -26.46 -3.93
C THR A 583 -17.14 -24.99 -3.53
N ASP A 584 -16.08 -24.23 -3.85
CA ASP A 584 -15.90 -22.83 -3.46
C ASP A 584 -17.08 -21.96 -3.93
N MET A 585 -17.65 -22.27 -5.11
CA MET A 585 -18.78 -21.52 -5.68
C MET A 585 -20.08 -21.74 -4.90
N GLU A 586 -20.33 -22.96 -4.43
CA GLU A 586 -21.48 -23.32 -3.60
C GLU A 586 -21.39 -22.58 -2.25
N VAL A 587 -20.21 -22.54 -1.64
CA VAL A 587 -19.97 -21.79 -0.38
C VAL A 587 -20.21 -20.29 -0.57
N LEU A 588 -19.76 -19.70 -1.69
CA LEU A 588 -20.01 -18.28 -2.00
C LEU A 588 -21.51 -17.98 -2.20
N ARG A 589 -22.25 -18.87 -2.87
CA ARG A 589 -23.71 -18.74 -3.06
C ARG A 589 -24.46 -18.84 -1.74
N ALA A 590 -24.11 -19.82 -0.90
CA ALA A 590 -24.65 -19.94 0.45
C ALA A 590 -24.31 -18.70 1.30
N GLY A 591 -23.09 -18.19 1.17
CA GLY A 591 -22.64 -16.93 1.79
C GLY A 591 -23.48 -15.72 1.43
N GLN A 592 -23.81 -15.57 0.15
CA GLN A 592 -24.68 -14.49 -0.30
C GLN A 592 -26.08 -14.58 0.34
N ALA A 593 -26.70 -15.77 0.31
CA ALA A 593 -28.03 -15.96 0.88
C ALA A 593 -28.07 -15.72 2.39
N ILE A 594 -27.04 -16.18 3.12
CA ILE A 594 -26.93 -16.02 4.57
C ILE A 594 -26.61 -14.56 4.93
N GLY A 595 -25.71 -13.90 4.18
CA GLY A 595 -25.41 -12.49 4.35
C GLY A 595 -26.63 -11.59 4.14
N GLU A 596 -27.51 -11.91 3.18
CA GLU A 596 -28.79 -11.21 3.01
C GLU A 596 -29.75 -11.37 4.18
N ILE A 597 -29.72 -12.51 4.88
CA ILE A 597 -30.54 -12.73 6.08
C ILE A 597 -29.97 -11.93 7.25
N LEU A 598 -28.65 -11.99 7.45
CA LEU A 598 -27.97 -11.33 8.56
C LEU A 598 -28.01 -9.80 8.43
N SER A 599 -27.86 -9.26 7.22
CA SER A 599 -28.02 -7.82 6.97
C SER A 599 -29.46 -7.30 7.16
N LYS A 600 -30.49 -8.13 6.93
CA LYS A 600 -31.89 -7.75 7.19
C LYS A 600 -32.26 -7.79 8.68
N ALA A 601 -31.54 -8.56 9.49
CA ALA A 601 -31.75 -8.64 10.93
C ALA A 601 -31.32 -7.35 11.65
N GLU A 602 -30.35 -6.60 11.12
CA GLU A 602 -29.95 -5.27 11.63
C GLU A 602 -31.07 -4.22 11.56
N HIS A 603 -32.12 -4.43 10.76
CA HIS A 603 -33.20 -3.47 10.54
C HIS A 603 -34.47 -3.72 11.38
N ARG A 604 -34.44 -4.67 12.34
CA ARG A 604 -35.57 -4.99 13.23
C ARG A 604 -35.26 -4.83 14.73
N GLY A 605 -34.21 -4.08 15.07
CA GLY A 605 -33.89 -3.67 16.46
C GLY A 605 -34.20 -2.20 16.69
#